data_AF-A0A7S3Y8L9-F1
#
_entry.id   AF-A0A7S3Y8L9-F1
#
_cell.length_a   1.000
_cell.length_b   1.000
_cell.length_c   1.000
_cell.angle_alpha   90.00
_cell.angle_beta   90.00
_cell.angle_gamma   90.00
#
_symmetry.space_group_name_H-M   'P 1'
#
loop_
_entity.id
_entity.type
_entity.pdbx_description
1 polymer ?
#
loop_
_entity_poly.entity_id
_entity_poly.type
_entity_poly.pdbx_seq_one_letter_code
_entity_poly.pdbx_strand_id
1 'polypeptide(L)'
;EMRAAGVRPNVITYGAMIEALESSGGEESTIDSIYAGGIEQKAFSHWKIKEDDLNKVLELHDFTIAMSKAALRQALDELLAENFRADKDLVIITGSGNHSEGG
;
A
#
# COMPACT_ATOMS: atom_id res chain seq x y z
N GLU A 1 -5.75 -9.17 -23.46
CA GLU A 1 -5.40 -8.80 -22.08
C GLU A 1 -4.04 -8.13 -22.03
N MET A 2 -3.80 -7.19 -21.10
CA MET A 2 -2.60 -6.33 -21.06
C MET A 2 -1.28 -7.08 -21.31
N ARG A 3 -1.10 -8.23 -20.64
CA ARG A 3 0.08 -9.10 -20.82
C ARG A 3 0.20 -9.66 -22.25
N ALA A 4 -0.91 -10.06 -22.86
CA ALA A 4 -0.94 -10.53 -24.25
C ALA A 4 -0.61 -9.40 -25.25
N ALA A 5 -0.78 -8.14 -24.86
CA ALA A 5 -0.35 -6.97 -25.62
C ALA A 5 1.06 -6.48 -25.24
N GLY A 6 1.80 -7.20 -24.38
CA GLY A 6 3.13 -6.82 -23.90
C GLY A 6 3.14 -5.70 -22.85
N VAL A 7 1.96 -5.29 -22.35
CA VAL A 7 1.81 -4.26 -21.33
C VAL A 7 1.86 -4.91 -19.94
N ARG A 8 2.79 -4.44 -19.10
CA ARG A 8 2.90 -4.88 -17.71
C ARG A 8 1.87 -4.16 -16.82
N PRO A 9 1.13 -4.88 -15.97
CA PRO A 9 0.33 -4.26 -14.92
C PRO A 9 1.19 -3.32 -14.07
N ASN A 10 0.64 -2.17 -13.70
CA ASN A 10 1.29 -1.14 -12.88
C ASN A 10 0.37 -0.70 -11.75
N VAL A 11 0.80 0.29 -10.95
CA VAL A 11 0.01 0.83 -9.83
C VAL A 11 -1.44 1.18 -10.22
N ILE A 12 -1.67 1.71 -11.43
CA ILE A 12 -3.01 2.04 -11.91
C ILE A 12 -3.85 0.77 -12.13
N THR A 13 -3.26 -0.27 -12.71
CA THR A 13 -3.97 -1.55 -12.93
C THR A 13 -4.42 -2.18 -11.61
N TYR A 14 -3.51 -2.27 -10.64
CA TYR A 14 -3.81 -2.87 -9.35
C TYR A 14 -4.77 -2.01 -8.54
N GLY A 15 -4.59 -0.68 -8.52
CA GLY A 15 -5.48 0.24 -7.85
C GLY A 15 -6.92 0.13 -8.36
N ALA A 16 -7.11 0.11 -9.69
CA ALA A 16 -8.44 -0.04 -10.29
C ALA A 16 -9.10 -1.38 -9.91
N MET A 17 -8.34 -2.48 -9.88
CA MET A 17 -8.87 -3.79 -9.47
C MET A 17 -9.29 -3.81 -7.99
N ILE A 18 -8.44 -3.25 -7.13
CA ILE A 18 -8.68 -3.20 -5.68
C ILE A 18 -9.90 -2.31 -5.36
N GLU A 19 -10.00 -1.14 -5.98
CA GLU A 19 -11.16 -0.25 -5.80
C GLU A 19 -12.46 -0.89 -6.29
N ALA A 20 -12.42 -1.54 -7.47
CA ALA A 20 -13.59 -2.23 -8.00
C ALA A 20 -14.07 -3.32 -7.03
N LEU A 21 -13.15 -4.13 -6.50
CA LEU A 21 -13.49 -5.16 -5.51
C LEU A 21 -14.05 -4.56 -4.22
N GLU A 22 -13.38 -3.56 -3.64
CA GLU A 22 -13.84 -2.90 -2.41
C GLU A 22 -15.26 -2.34 -2.60
N SER A 23 -15.51 -1.63 -3.71
CA SER A 23 -16.82 -1.03 -3.99
C SER A 23 -17.93 -2.06 -4.22
N SER A 24 -17.58 -3.27 -4.68
CA SER A 24 -18.51 -4.38 -4.86
C SER A 24 -18.74 -5.22 -3.60
N GLY A 25 -18.07 -4.91 -2.48
CA GLY A 25 -18.10 -5.71 -1.27
C GLY A 25 -17.32 -7.03 -1.39
N GLY A 26 -16.27 -7.05 -2.19
CA GLY A 26 -15.39 -8.21 -2.34
C GLY A 26 -14.67 -8.56 -1.04
N GLU A 27 -14.28 -9.82 -0.90
CA GLU A 27 -13.58 -10.29 0.31
C GLU A 27 -12.20 -9.63 0.46
N GLU A 28 -11.89 -9.24 1.69
CA GLU A 28 -10.63 -8.60 2.08
C GLU A 28 -9.41 -9.44 1.69
N SER A 29 -9.49 -10.77 1.86
CA SER A 29 -8.45 -11.73 1.46
C SER A 29 -8.11 -11.67 -0.04
N THR A 30 -9.10 -11.40 -0.89
CA THR A 30 -8.92 -11.28 -2.34
C THR A 30 -8.25 -9.95 -2.68
N ILE A 31 -8.68 -8.88 -2.02
CA ILE A 31 -8.05 -7.54 -2.14
C ILE A 31 -6.58 -7.62 -1.74
N ASP A 32 -6.29 -8.24 -0.59
CA ASP A 32 -4.95 -8.36 -0.04
C ASP A 32 -4.06 -9.21 -0.95
N SER A 33 -4.60 -10.29 -1.53
CA SER A 33 -3.88 -11.11 -2.51
C SER A 33 -3.50 -10.33 -3.78
N ILE A 34 -4.39 -9.47 -4.28
CA ILE A 34 -4.12 -8.63 -5.46
C ILE A 34 -3.08 -7.56 -5.12
N TYR A 35 -3.21 -6.94 -3.95
CA TYR A 35 -2.26 -5.94 -3.47
C TYR A 35 -0.85 -6.53 -3.32
N ALA A 36 -0.73 -7.68 -2.64
CA ALA A 36 0.54 -8.42 -2.49
C ALA A 36 1.13 -8.82 -3.86
N GLY A 37 0.29 -9.24 -4.81
CA GLY A 37 0.72 -9.51 -6.19
C GLY A 37 1.26 -8.27 -6.91
N GLY A 38 0.82 -7.06 -6.57
CA GLY A 38 1.38 -5.81 -7.09
C GLY A 38 2.78 -5.53 -6.55
N ILE A 39 3.00 -5.78 -5.24
CA ILE A 39 4.31 -5.66 -4.60
C ILE A 39 5.30 -6.68 -5.19
N GLU A 40 4.89 -7.96 -5.32
CA GLU A 40 5.74 -9.02 -5.88
C GLU A 40 6.22 -8.69 -7.31
N GLN A 41 5.33 -8.12 -8.11
CA GLN A 41 5.63 -7.69 -9.48
C GLN A 41 6.36 -6.35 -9.56
N LYS A 42 6.71 -5.75 -8.41
CA LYS A 42 7.37 -4.44 -8.30
C LYS A 42 6.59 -3.33 -9.01
N ALA A 43 5.27 -3.42 -9.02
CA ALA A 43 4.40 -2.39 -9.59
C ALA A 43 4.33 -1.13 -8.71
N PHE A 44 4.52 -1.30 -7.39
CA PHE A 44 4.58 -0.26 -6.36
C PHE A 44 5.22 -0.84 -5.08
N SER A 45 5.41 0.02 -4.07
CA SER A 45 5.84 -0.33 -2.71
C SER A 45 5.14 0.61 -1.72
N HIS A 46 4.73 0.12 -0.55
CA HIS A 46 4.25 0.97 0.55
C HIS A 46 5.34 1.43 1.50
N TRP A 47 6.51 0.77 1.48
CA TRP A 47 7.66 1.23 2.24
C TRP A 47 8.43 2.28 1.46
N LYS A 48 8.65 3.44 2.08
CA LYS A 48 9.57 4.45 1.58
C LYS A 48 11.00 4.04 1.89
N ILE A 49 11.83 3.97 0.86
CA ILE A 49 13.27 3.70 1.01
C ILE A 49 13.90 4.92 1.70
N LYS A 50 14.60 4.66 2.81
CA LYS A 50 15.43 5.65 3.50
C LYS A 50 16.90 5.22 3.50
N GLU A 51 17.78 6.21 3.54
CA GLU A 51 19.22 5.99 3.69
C GLU A 51 19.58 5.54 5.12
N ASP A 52 18.76 5.88 6.13
CA ASP A 52 18.87 5.38 7.50
C ASP A 52 17.83 4.27 7.78
N ASP A 53 18.27 3.18 8.42
CA ASP A 53 17.42 2.02 8.75
C ASP A 53 16.77 2.13 10.16
N LEU A 54 16.67 3.36 10.66
CA LEU A 54 16.23 3.62 12.03
C LEU A 54 14.70 3.58 12.14
N ASN A 55 13.97 4.15 11.17
CA ASN A 55 12.51 4.27 11.21
C ASN A 55 11.86 3.68 9.96
N LYS A 56 10.81 2.87 10.16
CA LYS A 56 9.97 2.36 9.06
C LYS A 56 8.96 3.44 8.66
N VAL A 57 8.89 3.75 7.37
CA VAL A 57 7.98 4.78 6.84
C VAL A 57 7.01 4.17 5.85
N LEU A 58 5.75 4.12 6.27
CA LEU A 58 4.61 3.69 5.48
C LEU A 58 4.08 4.88 4.68
N GLU A 59 4.24 4.84 3.36
CA GLU A 59 3.89 5.90 2.42
C GLU A 59 2.54 5.60 1.75
N LEU A 60 1.49 6.35 2.09
CA LEU A 60 0.12 6.12 1.64
C LEU A 60 -0.46 7.27 0.82
N HIS A 61 0.25 8.39 0.66
CA HIS A 61 -0.34 9.61 0.06
C HIS A 61 -0.76 9.46 -1.41
N ASP A 62 -0.10 8.59 -2.17
CA ASP A 62 -0.44 8.31 -3.57
C ASP A 62 -1.42 7.15 -3.73
N PHE A 63 -1.82 6.51 -2.62
CA PHE A 63 -2.73 5.39 -2.64
C PHE A 63 -4.17 5.83 -2.49
N THR A 64 -5.04 5.09 -3.18
CA THR A 64 -6.48 5.19 -2.94
C THR A 64 -6.79 4.72 -1.51
N ILE A 65 -7.99 5.02 -1.00
CA ILE A 65 -8.39 4.54 0.34
C ILE A 65 -8.35 3.01 0.39
N ALA A 66 -8.83 2.35 -0.66
CA ALA A 66 -8.84 0.90 -0.80
C ALA A 66 -7.42 0.32 -0.71
N MET A 67 -6.49 0.91 -1.48
CA MET A 67 -5.08 0.51 -1.45
C MET A 67 -4.42 0.82 -0.11
N SER A 68 -4.76 1.95 0.53
CA SER A 68 -4.21 2.33 1.84
C SER A 68 -4.60 1.34 2.93
N LYS A 69 -5.83 0.81 2.89
CA LYS A 69 -6.28 -0.24 3.83
C LYS A 69 -5.50 -1.54 3.64
N ALA A 70 -5.34 -1.98 2.38
CA ALA A 70 -4.56 -3.17 2.05
C ALA A 70 -3.08 -3.02 2.44
N ALA A 71 -2.49 -1.86 2.12
CA ALA A 71 -1.14 -1.50 2.51
C ALA A 71 -0.94 -1.55 4.03
N LEU A 72 -1.88 -1.00 4.80
CA LEU A 72 -1.81 -1.01 6.26
C LEU A 72 -1.88 -2.43 6.82
N ARG A 73 -2.79 -3.29 6.34
CA ARG A 73 -2.85 -4.69 6.78
C ARG A 73 -1.55 -5.43 6.51
N GLN A 74 -1.07 -5.36 5.27
CA GLN A 74 0.17 -6.03 4.89
C GLN A 74 1.38 -5.49 5.67
N ALA A 75 1.46 -4.17 5.86
CA ALA A 75 2.53 -3.56 6.65
C ALA A 75 2.50 -4.03 8.11
N LEU A 76 1.32 -4.11 8.74
CA LEU A 76 1.20 -4.60 10.11
C LEU A 76 1.60 -6.09 10.22
N ASP A 77 1.20 -6.93 9.26
CA ASP A 77 1.61 -8.34 9.22
C ASP A 77 3.13 -8.48 9.08
N GLU A 78 3.76 -7.68 8.22
CA GLU A 78 5.22 -7.63 8.05
C GLU A 78 5.91 -7.19 9.34
N LEU A 79 5.43 -6.14 10.00
CA LEU A 79 5.99 -5.65 11.26
C LEU A 79 5.85 -6.68 12.40
N LEU A 80 4.72 -7.39 12.47
CA LEU A 80 4.52 -8.48 13.42
C LEU A 80 5.50 -9.63 13.15
N ALA A 81 5.68 -10.02 11.88
CA ALA A 81 6.61 -11.07 11.48
C ALA A 81 8.07 -10.70 11.75
N GLU A 82 8.43 -9.41 11.61
CA GLU A 82 9.75 -8.87 11.94
C GLU A 82 10.00 -8.71 13.45
N ASN A 83 8.99 -8.95 14.29
CA ASN A 83 9.01 -8.64 15.72
C ASN A 83 9.42 -7.17 15.98
N PHE A 84 8.78 -6.26 15.25
CA PHE A 84 9.05 -4.84 15.30
C PHE A 84 8.97 -4.31 16.73
N ARG A 85 10.06 -3.68 17.17
CA ARG A 85 10.29 -3.34 18.57
C ARG A 85 9.77 -1.93 18.89
N ALA A 86 9.39 -1.74 20.15
CA ALA A 86 8.87 -0.48 20.66
C ALA A 86 9.92 0.67 20.73
N ASP A 87 11.20 0.39 20.47
CA ASP A 87 12.26 1.40 20.40
C ASP A 87 12.42 2.00 18.98
N LYS A 88 11.62 1.56 18.00
CA LYS A 88 11.56 2.12 16.65
C LYS A 88 10.21 2.78 16.39
N ASP A 89 10.23 3.92 15.70
CA ASP A 89 9.01 4.59 15.29
C ASP A 89 8.48 4.02 13.97
N LEU A 90 7.17 3.79 13.91
CA LEU A 90 6.42 3.64 12.67
C LEU A 90 5.88 5.01 12.26
N VAL A 91 6.38 5.55 11.16
CA VAL A 91 5.87 6.79 10.59
C VAL A 91 4.90 6.47 9.46
N ILE A 92 3.69 7.00 9.52
CA ILE A 92 2.68 6.84 8.47
C ILE A 92 2.44 8.19 7.81
N ILE A 93 2.61 8.26 6.49
CA ILE A 93 2.39 9.46 5.69
C ILE A 93 1.11 9.27 4.88
N THR A 94 0.10 10.10 5.15
CA THR A 94 -1.24 10.03 4.52
C THR A 94 -1.54 11.22 3.59
N GLY A 95 -0.56 12.12 3.37
CA GLY A 95 -0.73 13.36 2.62
C GLY A 95 -0.98 14.57 3.52
N SER A 96 -1.30 15.72 2.93
CA SER A 96 -1.41 17.01 3.65
C SER A 96 -2.66 17.12 4.53
N GLY A 97 -3.66 16.26 4.35
CA GLY A 97 -4.91 16.27 5.11
C GLY A 97 -5.79 17.50 4.85
N ASN A 98 -7.07 17.42 5.21
CA ASN A 98 -8.06 18.48 4.93
C ASN A 98 -7.85 19.80 5.70
N HIS A 99 -6.89 19.88 6.63
CA HIS A 99 -6.66 21.05 7.48
C HIS A 99 -5.32 21.77 7.22
N SER A 100 -4.62 21.44 6.13
CA SER A 100 -3.33 22.07 5.80
C SER A 100 -3.45 23.44 5.11
N GLU A 101 -4.63 23.81 4.60
CA GLU A 101 -4.89 25.15 4.05
C GLU A 101 -6.10 25.80 4.73
N GLY A 102 -5.86 26.80 5.59
CA GLY A 102 -6.88 27.74 6.07
C GLY A 102 -7.64 27.33 7.34
N GLY A 103 -6.94 27.36 8.49
CA GLY A 103 -7.56 27.51 9.81
C GLY A 103 -7.85 28.98 10.14
#